data_AF-A0A926A7R9-F1
#
_entry.id   AF-A0A926A7R9-F1
#
_cell.length_a   1.000
_cell.length_b   1.000
_cell.length_c   1.000
_cell.angle_alpha   90.00
_cell.angle_beta   90.00
_cell.angle_gamma   90.00
#
_symmetry.space_group_name_H-M   'P 1'
#
loop_
_entity.id
_entity.type
_entity.pdbx_description
1 polymer ?
#
loop_
_entity_poly.entity_id
_entity_poly.type
_entity_poly.pdbx_seq_one_letter_code
_entity_poly.pdbx_strand_id
1 'polypeptide(L)'
;MRGIALNHCRNEWRRYHSQATMKHRLLEAKRAELEMVWLEEKHDEGDARIAALRECLHQLSQEEQDLVERRFVQELSMEAIGEELSKGSEAVRLWLYRIRVRLADCVKRRMSLSGNLETA
;
A
#
# COMPACT_ATOMS: atom_id res chain seq x y z
N MET A 1 -34.92 -53.61 -15.63
CA MET A 1 -34.08 -53.12 -14.52
C MET A 1 -32.78 -52.40 -14.97
N ARG A 2 -32.13 -52.74 -16.09
CA ARG A 2 -30.91 -52.04 -16.58
C ARG A 2 -31.10 -50.53 -16.87
N GLY A 3 -32.24 -50.12 -17.42
CA GLY A 3 -32.51 -48.70 -17.74
C GLY A 3 -32.59 -47.78 -16.52
N ILE A 4 -33.13 -48.29 -15.40
CA ILE A 4 -33.26 -47.52 -14.15
C ILE A 4 -31.88 -47.28 -13.54
N ALA A 5 -31.04 -48.32 -13.44
CA ALA A 5 -29.68 -48.20 -12.93
C ALA A 5 -28.82 -47.21 -13.75
N LEU A 6 -28.90 -47.28 -15.09
CA LEU A 6 -28.20 -46.33 -15.96
C LEU A 6 -28.69 -44.90 -15.79
N ASN A 7 -29.99 -44.69 -15.58
CA ASN A 7 -30.55 -43.37 -15.37
C ASN A 7 -30.11 -42.76 -14.04
N HIS A 8 -30.03 -43.57 -12.98
CA HIS A 8 -29.45 -43.15 -11.69
C HIS A 8 -27.97 -42.78 -11.84
N CYS A 9 -27.15 -43.60 -12.49
CA CYS A 9 -25.75 -43.26 -12.73
C CYS A 9 -25.59 -41.96 -13.52
N ARG A 10 -26.41 -41.74 -14.56
CA ARG A 10 -26.41 -40.50 -15.36
C ARG A 10 -26.84 -39.29 -14.54
N ASN A 11 -27.87 -39.44 -13.71
CA ASN A 11 -28.37 -38.34 -12.89
C ASN A 11 -27.37 -37.96 -11.79
N GLU A 12 -26.75 -38.94 -11.13
CA GLU A 12 -25.70 -38.70 -10.14
C GLU A 12 -24.45 -38.07 -10.78
N TRP A 13 -24.04 -38.52 -11.97
CA TRP A 13 -22.97 -37.86 -12.72
C TRP A 13 -23.31 -36.40 -13.06
N ARG A 14 -24.54 -36.14 -13.52
CA ARG A 14 -25.01 -34.78 -13.82
C ARG A 14 -25.05 -33.92 -12.56
N ARG A 15 -25.51 -34.45 -11.43
CA ARG A 15 -25.53 -33.75 -10.13
C ARG A 15 -24.12 -33.43 -9.67
N TYR A 16 -23.21 -34.40 -9.71
CA TYR A 16 -21.80 -34.20 -9.36
C TYR A 16 -21.16 -33.11 -10.24
N HIS A 17 -21.36 -33.19 -11.57
CA HIS A 17 -20.79 -32.22 -12.50
C HIS A 17 -21.38 -30.82 -12.31
N SER A 18 -22.70 -30.72 -12.13
CA SER A 18 -23.39 -29.46 -11.83
C SER A 18 -22.93 -28.86 -10.50
N GLN A 19 -22.76 -29.67 -9.47
CA GLN A 19 -22.27 -29.22 -8.17
C GLN A 19 -20.82 -28.75 -8.24
N ALA A 20 -19.96 -29.44 -9.00
CA ALA A 20 -18.58 -29.04 -9.22
C ALA A 20 -18.49 -27.68 -9.92
N THR A 21 -19.27 -27.48 -10.99
CA THR A 21 -19.35 -26.18 -11.69
C THR A 21 -19.87 -25.07 -10.78
N MET A 22 -20.92 -25.34 -9.99
CA MET A 22 -21.47 -24.37 -9.05
C MET A 22 -20.45 -24.00 -7.97
N LYS A 23 -19.76 -24.97 -7.39
CA LYS A 23 -18.71 -24.77 -6.39
C LYS A 23 -17.57 -23.91 -6.96
N HIS A 24 -17.16 -24.17 -8.20
CA HIS A 24 -16.13 -23.38 -8.87
C HIS A 24 -16.55 -21.90 -8.99
N ARG A 25 -17.75 -21.65 -9.52
CA ARG A 25 -18.29 -20.29 -9.67
C ARG A 25 -18.40 -19.56 -8.34
N LEU A 26 -18.81 -20.26 -7.29
CA LEU A 26 -18.92 -19.67 -5.95
C LEU A 26 -17.55 -19.30 -5.39
N LEU A 27 -16.53 -20.12 -5.61
CA LEU A 27 -15.15 -19.83 -5.21
C LEU A 27 -14.55 -18.66 -6.02
N GLU A 28 -14.84 -18.58 -7.32
CA GLU A 28 -14.42 -17.45 -8.16
C GLU A 28 -15.05 -16.14 -7.71
N ALA A 29 -16.37 -16.13 -7.49
CA ALA A 29 -17.07 -14.95 -6.97
C ALA A 29 -16.51 -14.53 -5.60
N LYS A 30 -16.26 -15.48 -4.70
CA LYS A 30 -15.69 -15.18 -3.39
C LYS A 30 -14.26 -14.64 -3.48
N ARG A 31 -13.46 -15.13 -4.44
CA ARG A 31 -12.12 -14.62 -4.70
C ARG A 31 -12.17 -13.15 -5.14
N ALA A 32 -13.03 -12.82 -6.11
CA ALA A 32 -13.19 -11.45 -6.59
C ALA A 32 -13.64 -10.49 -5.48
N GLU A 33 -14.56 -10.93 -4.61
CA GLU A 33 -14.98 -10.18 -3.43
C GLU A 33 -13.80 -9.87 -2.50
N LEU A 34 -12.97 -10.88 -2.19
CA LEU A 34 -11.80 -10.70 -1.33
C LEU A 34 -10.75 -9.78 -1.98
N GLU A 35 -10.51 -9.91 -3.28
CA GLU A 35 -9.56 -9.05 -4.00
C GLU A 35 -9.96 -7.56 -3.93
N MET A 36 -11.26 -7.26 -4.02
CA MET A 36 -11.77 -5.88 -3.88
C MET A 36 -11.51 -5.31 -2.48
N VAL A 37 -11.83 -6.07 -1.43
CA VAL A 37 -11.58 -5.64 -0.04
C VAL A 37 -10.10 -5.39 0.21
N TRP A 38 -9.24 -6.29 -0.28
CA TRP A 38 -7.78 -6.10 -0.18
C TRP A 38 -7.28 -4.85 -0.89
N LEU A 39 -7.85 -4.51 -2.05
CA LEU A 39 -7.51 -3.29 -2.78
C LEU A 39 -7.96 -2.03 -2.03
N GLU A 40 -9.17 -2.03 -1.47
CA GLU A 40 -9.71 -0.93 -0.67
C GLU A 40 -8.90 -0.70 0.61
N GLU A 41 -8.64 -1.73 1.41
CA GLU A 41 -7.81 -1.62 2.63
C GLU A 41 -6.40 -1.09 2.31
N LYS A 42 -5.81 -1.55 1.19
CA LYS A 42 -4.48 -1.09 0.75
C LYS A 42 -4.51 0.36 0.25
N HIS A 43 -5.59 0.77 -0.40
CA HIS A 43 -5.79 2.14 -0.82
C HIS A 43 -5.88 3.08 0.39
N ASP A 44 -6.70 2.72 1.38
CA ASP A 44 -6.89 3.51 2.60
C ASP A 44 -5.59 3.58 3.44
N GLU A 45 -4.85 2.47 3.56
CA GLU A 45 -3.53 2.47 4.20
C GLU A 45 -2.55 3.42 3.47
N GLY A 46 -2.60 3.44 2.14
CA GLY A 46 -1.81 4.33 1.29
C GLY A 46 -2.14 5.80 1.52
N ASP A 47 -3.43 6.15 1.51
CA ASP A 47 -3.93 7.51 1.71
C ASP A 47 -3.57 8.02 3.11
N ALA A 48 -3.78 7.19 4.14
CA ALA A 48 -3.39 7.51 5.51
C ALA A 48 -1.88 7.80 5.61
N ARG A 49 -1.05 6.99 4.93
CA ARG A 49 0.41 7.19 4.92
C ARG A 49 0.83 8.47 4.21
N ILE A 50 0.17 8.84 3.11
CA ILE A 50 0.39 10.11 2.40
C ILE A 50 0.00 11.30 3.28
N ALA A 51 -1.15 11.22 3.95
CA ALA A 51 -1.59 12.26 4.88
C ALA A 51 -0.59 12.43 6.04
N ALA A 52 -0.13 11.33 6.64
CA ALA A 52 0.88 11.36 7.69
C ALA A 52 2.21 11.97 7.21
N LEU A 53 2.64 11.66 5.98
CA LEU A 53 3.85 12.25 5.40
C LEU A 53 3.73 13.77 5.21
N ARG A 54 2.59 14.27 4.72
CA ARG A 54 2.35 15.73 4.61
C ARG A 54 2.50 16.43 5.96
N GLU A 55 1.85 15.88 6.99
CA GLU A 55 1.95 16.40 8.35
C GLU A 55 3.37 16.35 8.92
N CYS A 56 4.16 15.36 8.53
CA CYS A 56 5.57 15.26 8.93
C CYS A 56 6.47 16.23 8.17
N LEU A 57 6.18 16.51 6.89
CA LEU A 57 6.89 17.50 6.10
C LEU A 57 6.67 18.91 6.64
N HIS A 58 5.45 19.25 7.08
CA HIS A 58 5.14 20.55 7.68
C HIS A 58 5.91 20.83 8.99
N GLN A 59 6.45 19.81 9.66
CA GLN A 59 7.25 19.97 10.89
C GLN A 59 8.75 20.19 10.62
N LEU A 60 9.18 20.07 9.36
CA LEU A 60 10.56 20.40 8.98
C LEU A 60 10.76 21.92 9.02
N SER A 61 11.98 22.38 9.30
CA SER A 61 12.32 23.79 9.13
C SER A 61 12.24 24.19 7.65
N GLN A 62 12.15 25.49 7.36
CA GLN A 62 12.10 25.97 5.97
C GLN A 62 13.29 25.47 5.15
N GLU A 63 14.51 25.54 5.70
CA GLU A 63 15.72 25.05 5.03
C GLU A 63 15.66 23.53 4.73
N GLU A 64 15.04 22.75 5.62
CA GLU A 64 14.87 21.31 5.45
C GLU A 64 13.81 21.00 4.39
N GLN A 65 12.72 21.77 4.34
CA GLN A 65 11.69 21.66 3.29
C GLN A 65 12.29 21.99 1.92
N ASP A 66 13.05 23.07 1.82
CA ASP A 66 13.73 23.49 0.58
C ASP A 66 14.70 22.41 0.08
N LEU A 67 15.47 21.78 1.00
CA LEU A 67 16.35 20.67 0.64
C LEU A 67 15.57 19.46 0.10
N VAL A 68 14.45 19.12 0.72
CA VAL A 68 13.58 18.02 0.27
C VAL A 68 12.97 18.34 -1.08
N GLU A 69 12.49 19.57 -1.29
CA GLU A 69 11.90 20.03 -2.55
C GLU A 69 12.93 19.98 -3.70
N ARG A 70 14.12 20.55 -3.50
CA ARG A 70 15.22 20.48 -4.48
C ARG A 70 15.54 19.05 -4.88
N ARG A 71 15.52 18.12 -3.92
CA ARG A 71 15.87 16.74 -4.20
C ARG A 71 14.73 15.95 -4.85
N PHE A 72 13.52 16.07 -4.37
CA PHE A 72 12.43 15.15 -4.72
C PHE A 72 11.39 15.75 -5.68
N VAL A 73 11.33 17.07 -5.80
CA VAL A 73 10.45 17.77 -6.74
C VAL A 73 11.25 18.27 -7.94
N GLN A 74 12.40 18.89 -7.69
CA GLN A 74 13.28 19.43 -8.74
C GLN A 74 14.31 18.41 -9.24
N GLU A 75 14.38 17.23 -8.60
CA GLU A 75 15.26 16.10 -8.95
C GLU A 75 16.77 16.43 -9.01
N LEU A 76 17.21 17.51 -8.36
CA LEU A 76 18.61 17.92 -8.36
C LEU A 76 19.53 16.86 -7.73
N SER A 77 20.77 16.79 -8.22
CA SER A 77 21.81 15.93 -7.65
C SER A 77 22.33 16.49 -6.32
N MET A 78 23.00 15.67 -5.51
CA MET A 78 23.59 16.12 -4.24
C MET A 78 24.68 17.17 -4.48
N GLU A 79 25.37 17.05 -5.61
CA GLU A 79 26.42 17.95 -6.07
C GLU A 79 25.83 19.31 -6.44
N ALA A 80 24.77 19.34 -7.25
CA ALA A 80 24.08 20.58 -7.64
C ALA A 80 23.48 21.31 -6.42
N ILE A 81 22.82 20.56 -5.52
CA ILE A 81 22.29 21.13 -4.27
C ILE A 81 23.44 21.67 -3.40
N GLY A 82 24.56 20.96 -3.36
CA GLY A 82 25.75 21.39 -2.64
C GLY A 82 26.29 22.73 -3.17
N GLU A 83 26.41 22.86 -4.48
CA GLU A 83 26.83 24.09 -5.15
C GLU A 83 25.87 25.25 -4.82
N GLU A 84 24.56 25.05 -4.97
CA GLU A 84 23.55 26.08 -4.69
C GLU A 84 23.55 26.54 -3.21
N LEU A 85 23.79 25.62 -2.29
CA LEU A 85 23.78 25.89 -0.85
C LEU A 85 25.17 26.23 -0.30
N SER A 86 26.20 26.30 -1.15
CA SER A 86 27.61 26.45 -0.73
C SER A 86 28.01 25.40 0.33
N LYS A 87 27.58 24.15 0.16
CA LYS A 87 27.88 22.99 1.01
C LYS A 87 28.54 21.88 0.20
N GLY A 88 29.36 21.05 0.83
CA GLY A 88 29.88 19.84 0.19
C GLY A 88 28.77 18.81 -0.05
N SER A 89 28.82 18.06 -1.16
CA SER A 89 27.82 17.04 -1.50
C SER A 89 27.65 15.96 -0.42
N GLU A 90 28.72 15.61 0.30
CA GLU A 90 28.64 14.70 1.46
C GLU A 90 27.86 15.30 2.64
N ALA A 91 27.99 16.60 2.88
CA ALA A 91 27.23 17.28 3.91
C ALA A 91 25.73 17.29 3.57
N VAL A 92 25.40 17.52 2.28
CA VAL A 92 24.02 17.43 1.77
C VAL A 92 23.46 16.02 1.92
N ARG A 93 24.24 14.98 1.56
CA ARG A 93 23.84 13.57 1.76
C ARG A 93 23.51 13.27 3.22
N LEU A 94 24.39 13.66 4.14
CA LEU A 94 24.18 13.41 5.56
C LEU A 94 22.97 14.18 6.11
N TRP A 95 22.78 15.42 5.66
CA TRP A 95 21.64 16.23 6.05
C TRP A 95 20.32 15.62 5.57
N LEU A 96 20.24 15.24 4.29
CA LEU A 96 19.06 14.59 3.73
C LEU A 96 18.78 13.23 4.39
N TYR A 97 19.81 12.46 4.72
CA TYR A 97 19.67 11.22 5.47
C TYR A 97 19.00 11.45 6.83
N ARG A 98 19.47 12.45 7.59
CA ARG A 98 18.87 12.79 8.90
C ARG A 98 17.40 13.22 8.77
N ILE A 99 17.08 14.01 7.73
CA ILE A 99 15.70 14.39 7.43
C ILE A 99 14.84 13.14 7.17
N ARG A 100 15.31 12.22 6.31
CA ARG A 100 14.60 10.97 5.99
C ARG A 100 14.34 10.09 7.20
N VAL A 101 15.33 9.96 8.10
CA VAL A 101 15.16 9.20 9.36
C VAL A 101 14.07 9.85 10.23
N ARG A 102 14.13 11.18 10.41
CA ARG A 102 13.10 11.92 11.19
C ARG A 102 11.71 11.80 10.58
N LEU A 103 11.59 11.90 9.26
CA LEU A 103 10.31 11.72 8.55
C LEU A 103 9.79 10.29 8.72
N ALA A 104 10.65 9.28 8.58
CA ALA A 104 10.27 7.88 8.79
C ALA A 104 9.75 7.63 10.21
N ASP A 105 10.43 8.15 11.23
CA ASP A 105 10.02 8.04 12.63
C ASP A 105 8.72 8.82 12.91
N CYS A 106 8.55 9.98 12.28
CA CYS A 106 7.32 10.76 12.40
C CYS A 106 6.12 10.03 11.77
N VAL A 107 6.27 9.53 10.53
CA VAL A 107 5.21 8.78 9.83
C VAL A 107 4.89 7.51 10.60
N LYS A 108 5.90 6.75 11.06
CA LYS A 108 5.69 5.54 11.86
C LYS A 108 4.86 5.82 13.11
N ARG A 109 5.17 6.89 13.85
CA ARG A 109 4.40 7.29 15.05
C ARG A 109 2.96 7.66 14.71
N ARG A 110 2.74 8.45 13.66
CA ARG A 110 1.39 8.85 13.22
C ARG A 110 0.55 7.67 12.74
N MET A 111 1.16 6.73 12.04
CA MET A 111 0.49 5.50 11.58
C MET A 111 0.17 4.56 12.74
N SER A 112 1.06 4.44 13.73
CA SER A 112 0.75 3.66 14.95
C SER A 112 -0.34 4.28 15.82
N LEU A 113 -0.48 5.62 15.81
CA LEU A 113 -1.53 6.32 16.54
C LEU A 113 -2.89 6.23 15.82
N SER A 114 -2.90 6.21 14.49
CA SER A 114 -4.13 6.11 13.69
C SER A 114 -4.75 4.72 13.78
N GLY A 115 -3.94 3.66 13.95
CA GLY A 115 -4.44 2.30 14.19
C GLY A 115 -5.10 2.05 15.56
N ASN A 116 -5.14 3.05 16.46
CA ASN A 116 -5.77 2.95 17.78
C ASN A 116 -7.12 3.70 17.89
N LEU A 117 -7.56 4.39 16.83
CA LEU A 117 -8.77 5.23 16.86
C LEU A 117 -10.03 4.57 16.25
N GLU A 118 -9.94 3.31 15.79
CA GLU A 118 -11.07 2.57 15.21
C GLU A 118 -11.75 1.57 16.17
N THR A 119 -11.40 1.57 17.46
CA THR A 119 -11.97 0.62 18.45
C THR A 119 -12.67 1.27 19.65
N ALA A 120 -13.35 2.40 19.48
CA ALA A 120 -14.16 3.03 20.53
C ALA A 120 -15.58 3.34 20.06
#